data_AF-A0A1B1ZMC5-F1
#
_entry.id   AF-A0A1B1ZMC5-F1
#
_cell.length_a   1.000
_cell.length_b   1.000
_cell.length_c   1.000
_cell.angle_alpha   90.00
_cell.angle_beta   90.00
_cell.angle_gamma   90.00
#
_symmetry.space_group_name_H-M   'P 1'
#
loop_
_entity.id
_entity.type
_entity.pdbx_description
1 polymer ?
#
loop_
_entity_poly.entity_id
_entity_poly.type
_entity_poly.pdbx_seq_one_letter_code
_entity_poly.pdbx_strand_id
1 'polypeptide(L)'
;MSAAAEYPVDHVLGDDVVDVADLVCPGCWSPVVDVPPTGWPARAGHLPTFSHEDGSVLCPDEAGRVPDPVEAGGLRYALTEQGSGASLDVDREWWA
;
A
#
# COMPACT_ATOMS: atom_id res chain seq x y z
N MET A 1 31.79 -24.15 15.66
CA MET A 1 31.59 -23.24 14.53
C MET A 1 30.82 -23.99 13.47
N SER A 2 29.61 -23.50 13.14
CA SER A 2 29.13 -23.31 11.77
C SER A 2 27.61 -23.17 11.82
N ALA A 3 27.17 -22.02 11.34
CA ALA A 3 25.83 -21.48 11.41
C ALA A 3 24.81 -22.39 10.73
N ALA A 4 23.65 -22.53 11.37
CA ALA A 4 22.42 -22.77 10.63
C ALA A 4 22.26 -21.55 9.71
N ALA A 5 22.51 -21.74 8.41
CA ALA A 5 22.08 -20.78 7.42
C ALA A 5 20.55 -20.77 7.46
N GLU A 6 20.02 -19.82 8.22
CA GLU A 6 18.76 -19.15 7.95
C GLU A 6 18.69 -18.89 6.44
N TYR A 7 17.91 -19.72 5.74
CA TYR A 7 17.58 -19.46 4.35
C TYR A 7 16.70 -18.22 4.37
N PRO A 8 17.11 -17.08 3.79
CA PRO A 8 16.16 -16.01 3.55
C PRO A 8 15.13 -16.61 2.58
N VAL A 9 13.89 -16.74 3.06
CA VAL A 9 12.76 -17.04 2.19
C VAL A 9 12.52 -15.80 1.34
N ASP A 10 13.37 -15.63 0.33
CA ASP A 10 13.09 -14.76 -0.80
C ASP A 10 11.91 -15.44 -1.50
N HIS A 11 10.70 -15.09 -1.06
CA HIS A 11 9.46 -15.52 -1.67
C HIS A 11 9.43 -14.85 -3.04
N VAL A 12 10.09 -15.47 -4.03
CA VAL A 12 9.90 -15.15 -5.44
C VAL A 12 8.51 -15.65 -5.81
N LEU A 13 7.51 -14.92 -5.34
CA LEU A 13 6.20 -14.84 -5.96
C LEU A 13 6.50 -14.45 -7.42
N GLY A 14 5.98 -15.20 -8.41
CA GLY A 14 6.19 -14.84 -9.81
C GLY A 14 5.82 -13.37 -10.03
N ASP A 15 6.38 -12.71 -11.06
CA ASP A 15 6.29 -11.26 -11.32
C ASP A 15 4.87 -10.65 -11.19
N ASP A 16 3.82 -11.48 -11.26
CA ASP A 16 2.40 -11.14 -11.16
C ASP A 16 1.73 -11.36 -9.78
N VAL A 17 2.46 -11.80 -8.74
CA VAL A 17 1.89 -12.08 -7.41
C VAL A 17 2.52 -11.16 -6.36
N VAL A 18 1.68 -10.38 -5.68
CA VAL A 18 2.07 -9.39 -4.66
C VAL A 18 2.01 -10.01 -3.27
N ASP A 19 3.06 -9.84 -2.47
CA ASP A 19 3.06 -10.28 -1.07
C ASP A 19 2.16 -9.35 -0.24
N VAL A 20 1.43 -9.90 0.73
CA VAL A 20 0.59 -9.10 1.63
C VAL A 20 1.42 -8.08 2.43
N ALA A 21 2.69 -8.39 2.73
CA ALA A 21 3.61 -7.48 3.38
C ALA A 21 3.91 -6.22 2.55
N ASP A 22 3.69 -6.28 1.24
CA ASP A 22 3.84 -5.15 0.32
C ASP A 22 2.53 -4.34 0.15
N LEU A 23 1.44 -4.75 0.81
CA LEU A 23 0.14 -4.10 0.74
C LEU A 23 -0.12 -3.16 1.92
N VAL A 24 -0.70 -2.00 1.63
CA VAL A 24 -1.03 -0.96 2.60
C VAL A 24 -2.45 -0.43 2.40
N CYS A 25 -3.00 0.13 3.48
CA CYS A 25 -4.27 0.83 3.42
C CYS A 25 -4.10 2.17 2.69
N PRO A 26 -4.90 2.49 1.65
CA PRO A 26 -4.75 3.74 0.91
C PRO A 26 -5.13 4.99 1.72
N GLY A 27 -5.87 4.84 2.82
CA GLY A 27 -6.30 5.98 3.65
C GLY A 27 -5.25 6.42 4.68
N CYS A 28 -4.52 5.48 5.29
CA CYS A 28 -3.56 5.78 6.36
C CYS A 28 -2.13 5.28 6.08
N TRP A 29 -1.92 4.55 4.99
CA TRP A 29 -0.64 3.95 4.59
C TRP A 29 -0.06 2.93 5.58
N SER A 30 -0.84 2.49 6.56
CA SER A 30 -0.47 1.41 7.45
C SER A 30 -0.54 0.04 6.73
N PRO A 31 0.27 -0.94 7.17
CA PRO A 31 0.19 -2.32 6.67
C PRO A 31 -1.21 -2.93 6.84
N VAL A 32 -1.53 -3.89 5.98
CA VAL A 32 -2.76 -4.70 6.06
C VAL A 32 -2.44 -6.15 6.38
N VAL A 33 -3.46 -6.89 6.82
CA VAL A 33 -3.39 -8.35 6.99
C VAL A 33 -4.46 -9.04 6.14
N ASP A 34 -4.14 -10.24 5.65
CA ASP A 34 -5.08 -11.11 4.92
C ASP A 34 -6.00 -11.86 5.88
N VAL A 35 -6.72 -11.08 6.70
CA VAL A 35 -7.73 -11.56 7.65
C VAL A 35 -8.91 -10.59 7.60
N PRO A 36 -10.15 -11.09 7.56
CA PRO A 36 -11.33 -10.23 7.60
C PRO A 36 -11.42 -9.37 8.87
N PRO A 37 -12.03 -8.17 8.79
CA PRO A 37 -12.19 -7.30 9.94
C PRO A 37 -13.15 -7.90 10.97
N THR A 38 -12.87 -7.61 12.23
CA THR A 38 -13.72 -8.04 13.35
C THR A 38 -14.99 -7.19 13.42
N GLY A 39 -16.14 -7.84 13.62
CA GLY A 39 -17.40 -7.14 13.87
C GLY A 39 -18.09 -6.57 12.63
N TRP A 40 -17.72 -7.03 11.42
CA TRP A 40 -18.41 -6.62 10.19
C TRP A 40 -19.92 -6.88 10.26
N PRO A 41 -20.77 -5.85 10.08
CA PRO A 41 -22.21 -6.04 10.20
C PRO A 41 -22.75 -6.94 9.09
N ALA A 42 -23.55 -7.95 9.43
CA ALA A 42 -24.19 -8.83 8.44
C ALA A 42 -25.03 -8.06 7.39
N ARG A 43 -25.57 -6.89 7.77
CA ARG A 43 -26.32 -6.00 6.89
C ARG A 43 -25.46 -5.16 5.95
N ALA A 44 -24.16 -5.08 6.17
CA ALA A 44 -23.22 -4.27 5.37
C ALA A 44 -22.80 -4.98 4.07
N GLY A 45 -23.30 -6.20 3.83
CA GLY A 45 -23.02 -6.96 2.62
C GLY A 45 -21.74 -7.77 2.72
N HIS A 46 -21.00 -7.85 1.61
CA HIS A 46 -19.83 -8.70 1.49
C HIS A 46 -18.75 -8.33 2.51
N LEU A 47 -18.20 -9.34 3.18
CA LEU A 47 -17.12 -9.18 4.16
C LEU A 47 -15.81 -8.86 3.44
N PRO A 48 -15.09 -7.78 3.79
CA PRO A 48 -13.77 -7.50 3.23
C PRO A 48 -12.79 -8.62 3.57
N THR A 49 -11.90 -8.93 2.62
CA THR A 49 -10.84 -9.94 2.80
C THR A 49 -9.74 -9.42 3.73
N PHE A 50 -9.40 -8.13 3.60
CA PHE A 50 -8.30 -7.49 4.32
C PHE A 50 -8.78 -6.62 5.47
N SER A 51 -7.92 -6.47 6.47
CA SER A 51 -8.13 -5.57 7.61
C SER A 51 -6.81 -4.94 8.05
N HIS A 52 -6.91 -3.98 8.97
CA HIS A 52 -5.77 -3.50 9.72
C HIS A 52 -5.31 -4.56 10.74
N GLU A 53 -4.06 -4.45 11.20
CA GLU A 53 -3.49 -5.35 12.21
C GLU A 53 -4.29 -5.40 13.52
N ASP A 54 -5.00 -4.32 13.86
CA ASP A 54 -5.89 -4.25 15.02
C ASP A 54 -7.27 -4.91 14.78
N GLY A 55 -7.49 -5.48 13.59
CA GLY A 55 -8.72 -6.12 13.17
C GLY A 55 -9.81 -5.14 12.72
N SER A 56 -9.52 -3.84 12.64
CA SER A 56 -10.45 -2.85 12.11
C SER A 56 -10.50 -2.90 10.57
N VAL A 57 -11.63 -2.45 10.01
CA VAL A 57 -11.76 -2.31 8.55
C VAL A 57 -10.83 -1.23 8.02
N LEU A 58 -10.36 -1.39 6.78
CA LEU A 58 -9.56 -0.35 6.12
C LEU A 58 -10.27 0.99 6.11
N CYS A 59 -9.48 2.06 6.22
CA CYS A 59 -9.96 3.43 6.20
C CYS A 59 -10.85 3.68 4.96
N PRO A 60 -12.13 4.09 5.14
CA PRO A 60 -13.02 4.34 4.02
C PRO A 60 -12.55 5.50 3.14
N ASP A 61 -12.93 5.46 1.85
CA ASP A 61 -12.76 6.58 0.93
C ASP A 61 -13.67 7.77 1.30
N GLU A 62 -13.55 8.88 0.57
CA GLU A 62 -14.39 10.08 0.79
C GLU A 62 -15.90 9.81 0.61
N ALA A 63 -16.27 8.74 -0.10
CA ALA A 63 -17.64 8.28 -0.26
C ALA A 63 -18.07 7.26 0.80
N GLY A 64 -17.22 6.94 1.78
CA GLY A 64 -17.48 5.97 2.84
C GLY A 64 -17.39 4.50 2.41
N ARG A 65 -16.80 4.21 1.24
CA ARG A 65 -16.58 2.85 0.74
C ARG A 65 -15.28 2.29 1.30
N VAL A 66 -15.27 0.99 1.61
CA VAL A 66 -14.06 0.29 2.02
C VAL A 66 -13.26 -0.06 0.76
N PRO A 67 -12.06 0.52 0.56
CA PRO A 67 -11.25 0.24 -0.61
C PRO A 67 -10.52 -1.11 -0.48
N ASP A 68 -10.03 -1.63 -1.60
CA ASP A 68 -9.00 -2.67 -1.62
C ASP A 68 -7.63 -2.08 -1.21
N PRO A 69 -6.74 -2.89 -0.62
CA PRO A 69 -5.38 -2.45 -0.32
C PRO A 69 -4.57 -2.16 -1.59
N VAL A 70 -3.53 -1.34 -1.46
CA VAL A 70 -2.65 -0.94 -2.57
C VAL A 70 -1.21 -1.32 -2.26
N GLU A 71 -0.40 -1.55 -3.29
CA GLU A 71 1.05 -1.75 -3.10
C GLU A 71 1.70 -0.50 -2.49
N ALA A 72 2.50 -0.68 -1.44
CA ALA A 72 3.28 0.39 -0.79
C ALA A 72 4.21 1.11 -1.78
N GLY A 73 4.60 0.43 -2.86
CA GLY A 73 5.45 0.95 -3.93
C GLY A 73 4.71 1.72 -5.03
N GLY A 74 3.43 2.05 -4.90
CA GLY A 74 2.58 2.67 -5.94
C GLY A 74 3.03 4.00 -6.56
N LEU A 75 4.21 4.53 -6.18
CA LEU A 75 4.91 5.64 -6.83
C LEU A 75 6.24 5.18 -7.45
N ARG A 76 6.29 4.07 -8.19
CA ARG A 76 7.42 3.77 -9.10
C ARG A 76 7.38 4.64 -10.37
N TYR A 77 6.97 5.91 -10.28
CA TYR A 77 7.43 6.88 -11.25
C TYR A 77 8.86 7.22 -10.84
N ALA A 78 9.81 6.38 -11.24
CA ALA A 78 11.18 6.83 -11.34
C ALA A 78 11.10 8.09 -12.22
N LEU A 79 11.42 9.26 -11.65
CA LEU A 79 11.80 10.42 -12.46
C LEU A 79 12.91 9.87 -13.35
N THR A 80 12.59 9.61 -14.61
CA THR A 80 13.60 9.33 -15.62
C THR A 80 14.56 10.51 -15.59
N GLU A 81 15.80 10.35 -16.07
CA GLU A 81 16.73 11.50 -16.19
C GLU A 81 16.09 12.69 -16.92
N GLN A 82 15.08 12.45 -17.76
CA GLN A 82 14.27 13.47 -18.42
C GLN A 82 13.30 14.23 -17.48
N GLY A 83 12.77 13.60 -16.43
CA GLY A 83 11.89 14.23 -15.44
C GLY A 83 12.61 15.13 -14.44
N SER A 84 13.89 14.85 -14.13
CA SER A 84 14.71 15.64 -13.20
C SER A 84 15.01 17.07 -13.69
N GLY A 85 14.89 17.32 -15.00
CA GLY A 85 15.08 18.64 -15.59
C GLY A 85 13.82 19.53 -15.60
N ALA A 86 12.64 18.98 -15.28
CA ALA A 86 11.38 19.69 -15.45
C ALA A 86 10.99 20.58 -14.25
N SER A 87 11.72 20.54 -13.14
CA SER A 87 11.32 21.21 -11.88
C SER A 87 12.01 22.54 -11.56
N LEU A 88 12.77 23.16 -12.48
CA LEU A 88 13.49 24.41 -12.18
C LEU A 88 13.09 25.66 -12.96
N ASP A 89 12.10 25.61 -13.84
CA ASP A 89 11.55 26.81 -14.49
C ASP A 89 10.06 26.97 -14.15
N VAL A 90 9.78 27.31 -12.89
CA VAL A 90 8.60 28.12 -12.57
C VAL A 90 9.13 29.44 -12.06
N ASP A 91 9.09 30.42 -12.94
CA ASP A 91 9.44 31.82 -12.78
C ASP A 91 9.27 32.35 -11.36
N ARG A 92 10.40 32.51 -10.66
CA ARG A 92 10.48 33.43 -9.53
C ARG A 92 10.63 34.83 -10.09
N GLU A 93 9.53 35.45 -10.51
CA GLU A 93 9.36 36.92 -10.56
C GLU A 93 7.94 37.32 -10.99
N TRP A 94 6.98 37.13 -10.08
CA TRP A 94 5.85 38.04 -9.97
C TRP A 94 5.92 38.63 -8.57
N TRP A 95 5.43 39.86 -8.41
CA TRP A 95 5.36 40.74 -7.22
C TRP A 95 6.44 41.84 -7.11
N ALA A 96 5.94 43.05 -7.44
CA ALA A 96 6.35 44.42 -7.10
C ALA A 96 7.31 45.15 -8.06
#